data_AF-A0A2B7ZYQ6-F1
#
_entry.id   AF-A0A2B7ZYQ6-F1
#
_cell.length_a   1.000
_cell.length_b   1.000
_cell.length_c   1.000
_cell.angle_alpha   90.00
_cell.angle_beta   90.00
_cell.angle_gamma   90.00
#
_symmetry.space_group_name_H-M   'P 1'
#
loop_
_entity.id
_entity.type
_entity.pdbx_description
1 polymer ?
#
loop_
_entity_poly.entity_id
_entity_poly.type
_entity_poly.pdbx_seq_one_letter_code
_entity_poly.pdbx_strand_id
1 'polypeptide(L)'
;MLPIPTDKPGNLEKGFRILEDWAHNVTHLAADIDGERPIILEESRMGKGAQERITRKILPHIFAGSLYAKRLPIGKDSIIKNFKHDAIRRFYKDWYRPDLMAVIVVGDITTAKAEVLIHKHFGKLKTNPAARERKYAEFPPYKADDVVVASDKEEISSSVEINFSAFKKEDELTLGDWRKMTCRNLLAMMFNERLQELRQKENPPFTYGSSNFGSMARGYDAFSLYAGAGTGDVKKAAQALTEELKRAEKFGFTATELERSKKRILNDIERSYNNRDKTESGSFVDEYTRYFLRKEPSPGIEYEFEKAKIILPSIKAEEINAFMEQYIKGGGKRCIVVTLPEPKEGENLLTGQEIMDVITAAEQADVKPYEDKAQAEA
;
A
#
# COMPACT_ATOMS: atom_id res chain seq x y z
N MET A 1 8.11 -13.29 10.16
CA MET A 1 9.29 -13.09 11.02
C MET A 1 9.23 -14.13 12.13
N LEU A 2 10.36 -14.76 12.49
CA LEU A 2 10.41 -15.72 13.60
C LEU A 2 11.08 -15.03 14.80
N PRO A 3 10.33 -14.50 15.78
CA PRO A 3 10.92 -13.95 16.99
C PRO A 3 11.54 -15.09 17.80
N ILE A 4 12.83 -14.96 18.14
CA ILE A 4 13.58 -16.00 18.87
C ILE A 4 14.08 -15.40 20.18
N PRO A 5 13.62 -15.89 21.34
CA PRO A 5 14.18 -15.52 22.63
C PRO A 5 15.66 -15.93 22.71
N THR A 6 16.54 -14.99 23.05
CA THR A 6 17.99 -15.19 23.17
C THR A 6 18.44 -15.57 24.58
N ASP A 7 17.51 -15.61 25.54
CA ASP A 7 17.72 -16.01 26.94
C ASP A 7 18.27 -17.44 27.08
N LYS A 8 17.90 -18.34 26.16
CA LYS A 8 18.39 -19.72 26.11
C LYS A 8 19.36 -19.90 24.94
N PRO A 9 20.65 -20.25 25.19
CA PRO A 9 21.67 -20.35 24.14
C PRO A 9 21.31 -21.23 22.94
N GLY A 10 20.53 -22.30 23.15
CA GLY A 10 20.12 -23.23 22.08
C GLY A 10 18.98 -22.75 21.18
N ASN A 11 18.26 -21.69 21.55
CA ASN A 11 17.11 -21.22 20.76
C ASN A 11 17.54 -20.62 19.43
N LEU A 12 18.65 -19.88 19.41
CA LEU A 12 19.18 -19.23 18.21
C LEU A 12 19.50 -20.27 17.13
N GLU A 13 20.30 -21.28 17.48
CA GLU A 13 20.64 -22.38 16.58
C GLU A 13 19.40 -23.13 16.07
N LYS A 14 18.41 -23.39 16.94
CA LYS A 14 17.15 -24.02 16.54
C LYS A 14 16.36 -23.16 15.55
N GLY A 15 16.34 -21.84 15.75
CA GLY A 15 15.66 -20.92 14.84
C GLY A 15 16.29 -20.91 13.45
N PHE A 16 17.63 -20.89 13.38
CA PHE A 16 18.35 -21.04 12.11
C PHE A 16 18.05 -22.37 11.42
N ARG A 17 18.02 -23.48 12.18
CA ARG A 17 17.66 -24.80 11.64
C ARG A 17 16.22 -24.85 11.09
N ILE A 18 15.26 -24.22 11.76
CA ILE A 18 13.87 -24.14 11.26
C ILE A 18 13.82 -23.39 9.93
N LEU A 19 14.52 -22.26 9.84
CA LEU A 19 14.58 -21.47 8.59
C LEU A 19 15.31 -22.23 7.47
N GLU A 20 16.37 -22.97 7.80
CA GLU A 20 17.05 -23.88 6.88
C GLU A 20 16.08 -24.94 6.36
N ASP A 21 15.32 -25.59 7.25
CA ASP A 21 14.39 -26.63 6.86
C ASP A 21 13.30 -26.10 5.91
N TRP A 22 12.77 -24.90 6.18
CA TRP A 22 11.84 -24.23 5.27
C TRP A 22 12.47 -23.84 3.94
N ALA A 23 13.75 -23.43 3.94
CA ALA A 23 14.45 -22.97 2.75
C ALA A 23 14.75 -24.10 1.76
N HIS A 24 15.10 -25.32 2.22
CA HIS A 24 15.46 -26.41 1.30
C HIS A 24 15.14 -27.86 1.73
N ASN A 25 14.73 -28.13 2.97
CA ASN A 25 14.50 -29.51 3.46
C ASN A 25 13.01 -29.92 3.55
N VAL A 26 12.08 -29.14 3.00
CA VAL A 26 10.65 -29.50 3.08
C VAL A 26 10.35 -30.78 2.29
N THR A 27 9.83 -31.79 2.99
CA THR A 27 9.63 -33.16 2.47
C THR A 27 8.45 -33.30 1.50
N HIS A 28 7.42 -32.45 1.63
CA HIS A 28 6.23 -32.45 0.79
C HIS A 28 5.58 -33.84 0.64
N LEU A 29 5.38 -34.53 1.77
CA LEU A 29 4.72 -35.84 1.80
C LEU A 29 3.29 -35.71 1.27
N ALA A 30 2.85 -36.69 0.48
CA ALA A 30 1.52 -36.67 -0.12
C ALA A 30 0.40 -36.58 0.95
N ALA A 31 0.56 -37.32 2.05
CA ALA A 31 -0.38 -37.30 3.16
C ALA A 31 -0.50 -35.91 3.81
N ASP A 32 0.62 -35.21 4.04
CA ASP A 32 0.61 -33.86 4.62
C ASP A 32 -0.09 -32.87 3.67
N ILE A 33 0.21 -32.94 2.37
CA ILE A 33 -0.43 -32.08 1.37
C ILE A 33 -1.95 -32.31 1.34
N ASP A 34 -2.39 -33.57 1.39
CA ASP A 34 -3.82 -33.89 1.39
C ASP A 34 -4.49 -33.49 2.71
N GLY A 35 -3.78 -33.57 3.84
CA GLY A 35 -4.22 -33.07 5.14
C GLY A 35 -4.39 -31.55 5.19
N GLU A 36 -3.60 -30.78 4.45
CA GLU A 36 -3.69 -29.32 4.37
C GLU A 36 -4.84 -28.80 3.48
N ARG A 37 -5.32 -29.59 2.50
CA ARG A 37 -6.43 -29.18 1.62
C ARG A 37 -7.68 -28.74 2.38
N PRO A 38 -8.25 -29.52 3.32
CA PRO A 38 -9.43 -29.10 4.05
C PRO A 38 -9.18 -27.84 4.89
N ILE A 39 -7.97 -27.67 5.43
CA ILE A 39 -7.59 -26.48 6.22
C ILE A 39 -7.66 -25.22 5.34
N ILE A 40 -7.01 -25.24 4.17
CA ILE A 40 -7.02 -24.12 3.22
C ILE A 40 -8.45 -23.83 2.70
N LEU A 41 -9.27 -24.88 2.51
CA LEU A 41 -10.67 -24.71 2.12
C LEU A 41 -11.52 -24.08 3.24
N GLU A 42 -11.25 -24.41 4.50
CA GLU A 42 -11.89 -23.75 5.64
C GLU A 42 -11.45 -22.29 5.77
N GLU A 43 -10.16 -21.97 5.59
CA GLU A 43 -9.68 -20.58 5.54
C GLU A 43 -10.39 -19.80 4.41
N SER A 44 -10.50 -20.40 3.22
CA SER A 44 -11.23 -19.81 2.11
C SER A 44 -12.71 -19.60 2.43
N ARG A 45 -13.35 -20.52 3.17
CA ARG A 45 -14.75 -20.39 3.58
C ARG A 45 -14.94 -19.31 4.62
N MET A 46 -14.09 -19.25 5.64
CA MET A 46 -14.10 -18.23 6.69
C MET A 46 -13.88 -16.83 6.13
N GLY A 47 -13.09 -16.72 5.04
CA GLY A 47 -12.84 -15.46 4.35
C GLY A 47 -14.02 -14.90 3.54
N LYS A 48 -15.14 -15.61 3.35
CA LYS A 48 -16.25 -15.23 2.45
C LYS A 48 -17.31 -14.29 3.07
N GLY A 49 -16.91 -13.43 4.00
CA GLY A 49 -17.77 -12.39 4.58
C GLY A 49 -18.14 -11.27 3.59
N ALA A 50 -18.94 -10.30 4.03
CA ALA A 50 -19.37 -9.15 3.22
C ALA A 50 -18.22 -8.46 2.48
N GLN A 51 -17.13 -8.18 3.20
CA GLN A 51 -15.97 -7.49 2.63
C GLN A 51 -15.35 -8.26 1.47
N GLU A 52 -15.31 -9.59 1.52
CA GLU A 52 -14.76 -10.40 0.43
C GLU A 52 -15.68 -10.38 -0.80
N ARG A 53 -17.00 -10.43 -0.58
CA ARG A 53 -17.98 -10.36 -1.67
C ARG A 53 -17.92 -9.00 -2.39
N ILE A 54 -17.77 -7.91 -1.63
CA ILE A 54 -17.51 -6.56 -2.17
C ILE A 54 -16.17 -6.55 -2.91
N THR A 55 -15.11 -7.06 -2.27
CA THR A 55 -13.75 -7.11 -2.84
C THR A 55 -13.74 -7.84 -4.19
N ARG A 56 -14.46 -8.96 -4.33
CA ARG A 56 -14.58 -9.70 -5.61
C ARG A 56 -15.26 -8.89 -6.71
N LYS A 57 -16.19 -7.98 -6.36
CA LYS A 57 -16.84 -7.08 -7.32
C LYS A 57 -15.88 -5.98 -7.76
N ILE A 58 -15.11 -5.39 -6.83
CA ILE A 58 -14.28 -4.19 -7.12
C ILE A 58 -12.90 -4.52 -7.71
N LEU A 59 -12.24 -5.59 -7.27
CA LEU A 59 -10.84 -5.87 -7.66
C LEU A 59 -10.63 -6.05 -9.17
N PRO A 60 -11.55 -6.65 -9.94
CA PRO A 60 -11.40 -6.73 -11.39
C PRO A 60 -11.32 -5.36 -12.08
N HIS A 61 -11.92 -4.33 -11.48
CA HIS A 61 -11.92 -2.96 -11.98
C HIS A 61 -10.65 -2.23 -11.55
N ILE A 62 -10.31 -2.28 -10.25
CA ILE A 62 -9.07 -1.68 -9.72
C ILE A 62 -7.84 -2.27 -10.44
N PHE A 63 -7.81 -3.59 -10.65
CA PHE A 63 -6.67 -4.25 -11.28
C PHE A 63 -6.83 -4.46 -12.80
N ALA A 64 -7.72 -3.72 -13.46
CA ALA A 64 -8.09 -3.93 -14.85
C ALA A 64 -6.88 -4.06 -15.80
N GLY A 65 -6.94 -5.02 -16.71
CA GLY A 65 -5.87 -5.27 -17.69
C GLY A 65 -4.62 -5.97 -17.13
N SER A 66 -4.53 -6.23 -15.82
CA SER A 66 -3.38 -6.89 -15.20
C SER A 66 -3.64 -8.35 -14.81
N LEU A 67 -2.57 -9.09 -14.51
CA LEU A 67 -2.68 -10.44 -13.94
C LEU A 67 -3.25 -10.42 -12.51
N TYR A 68 -3.08 -9.32 -11.77
CA TYR A 68 -3.53 -9.18 -10.39
C TYR A 68 -5.05 -9.28 -10.26
N ALA A 69 -5.81 -8.83 -11.26
CA ALA A 69 -7.26 -8.97 -11.33
C ALA A 69 -7.75 -10.44 -11.34
N LYS A 70 -6.88 -11.39 -11.64
CA LYS A 70 -7.23 -12.81 -11.84
C LYS A 70 -6.47 -13.77 -10.91
N ARG A 71 -5.56 -13.26 -10.08
CA ARG A 71 -4.57 -14.04 -9.31
C ARG A 71 -4.54 -13.61 -7.85
N LEU A 72 -5.63 -13.85 -7.13
CA LEU A 72 -5.64 -13.67 -5.67
C LEU A 72 -4.78 -14.75 -4.98
N PRO A 73 -4.11 -14.43 -3.86
CA PRO A 73 -3.24 -15.37 -3.15
C PRO A 73 -3.92 -16.69 -2.76
N ILE A 74 -5.18 -16.64 -2.30
CA ILE A 74 -5.95 -17.83 -1.92
C ILE A 74 -6.23 -18.78 -3.09
N GLY A 75 -6.13 -18.30 -4.34
CA GLY A 75 -6.38 -19.11 -5.53
C GLY A 75 -7.86 -19.44 -5.75
N LYS A 76 -8.13 -20.66 -6.24
CA LYS A 76 -9.48 -21.13 -6.56
C LYS A 76 -9.76 -22.43 -5.82
N ASP A 77 -10.93 -22.54 -5.20
CA ASP A 77 -11.38 -23.74 -4.47
C ASP A 77 -11.30 -24.99 -5.35
N SER A 78 -11.64 -24.88 -6.64
CA SER A 78 -11.55 -25.99 -7.59
C SER A 78 -10.11 -26.47 -7.84
N ILE A 79 -9.13 -25.57 -7.77
CA ILE A 79 -7.71 -25.93 -7.86
C ILE A 79 -7.25 -26.54 -6.54
N ILE A 80 -7.58 -25.93 -5.40
CA ILE A 80 -7.21 -26.43 -4.05
C ILE A 80 -7.69 -27.88 -3.86
N LYS A 81 -8.89 -28.21 -4.32
CA LYS A 81 -9.45 -29.56 -4.23
C LYS A 81 -8.71 -30.60 -5.08
N ASN A 82 -8.11 -30.20 -6.21
CA ASN A 82 -7.75 -31.14 -7.28
C ASN A 82 -6.30 -31.07 -7.76
N PHE A 83 -5.49 -30.10 -7.30
CA PHE A 83 -4.11 -29.98 -7.76
C PHE A 83 -3.31 -31.26 -7.46
N LYS A 84 -2.40 -31.66 -8.35
CA LYS A 84 -1.52 -32.82 -8.13
C LYS A 84 -0.39 -32.43 -7.19
N HIS A 85 0.05 -33.34 -6.31
CA HIS A 85 1.14 -33.08 -5.35
C HIS A 85 2.41 -32.53 -6.01
N ASP A 86 2.74 -33.02 -7.21
CA ASP A 86 3.91 -32.57 -7.98
C ASP A 86 3.86 -31.08 -8.35
N ALA A 87 2.67 -30.47 -8.38
CA ALA A 87 2.55 -29.03 -8.60
C ALA A 87 3.18 -28.23 -7.45
N ILE A 88 3.01 -28.66 -6.20
CA ILE A 88 3.60 -28.03 -5.01
C ILE A 88 5.10 -28.27 -4.99
N ARG A 89 5.54 -29.52 -5.21
CA ARG A 89 6.96 -29.88 -5.27
C ARG A 89 7.71 -29.08 -6.35
N ARG A 90 7.11 -28.98 -7.54
CA ARG A 90 7.64 -28.15 -8.63
C ARG A 90 7.68 -26.67 -8.25
N PHE A 91 6.60 -26.14 -7.66
CA PHE A 91 6.57 -24.74 -7.24
C PHE A 91 7.69 -24.44 -6.22
N TYR A 92 7.88 -25.30 -5.23
CA TYR A 92 8.95 -25.20 -4.27
C TYR A 92 10.32 -25.17 -4.98
N LYS A 93 10.60 -26.15 -5.85
CA LYS A 93 11.85 -26.19 -6.62
C LYS A 93 12.07 -24.97 -7.54
N ASP A 94 11.01 -24.45 -8.14
CA ASP A 94 11.09 -23.31 -9.07
C ASP A 94 11.45 -22.00 -8.35
N TRP A 95 10.93 -21.80 -7.13
CA TRP A 95 10.91 -20.50 -6.46
C TRP A 95 11.64 -20.44 -5.12
N TYR A 96 11.81 -21.55 -4.40
CA TYR A 96 12.58 -21.61 -3.15
C TYR A 96 14.06 -21.83 -3.46
N ARG A 97 14.73 -20.76 -3.89
CA ARG A 97 16.13 -20.80 -4.33
C ARG A 97 16.93 -19.60 -3.83
N PRO A 98 18.25 -19.75 -3.60
CA PRO A 98 19.07 -18.72 -2.94
C PRO A 98 19.09 -17.35 -3.62
N ASP A 99 19.05 -17.28 -4.96
CA ASP A 99 19.01 -16.01 -5.71
C ASP A 99 17.70 -15.22 -5.53
N LEU A 100 16.67 -15.83 -4.94
CA LEU A 100 15.39 -15.19 -4.60
C LEU A 100 15.15 -15.08 -3.09
N MET A 101 16.15 -15.43 -2.26
CA MET A 101 16.04 -15.48 -0.81
C MET A 101 16.98 -14.47 -0.13
N ALA A 102 16.56 -14.00 1.04
CA ALA A 102 17.42 -13.28 1.97
C ALA A 102 17.18 -13.82 3.38
N VAL A 103 18.25 -13.93 4.17
CA VAL A 103 18.18 -14.23 5.60
C VAL A 103 18.49 -12.94 6.34
N ILE A 104 17.51 -12.43 7.09
CA ILE A 104 17.61 -11.18 7.83
C ILE A 104 17.72 -11.52 9.32
N VAL A 105 18.75 -10.99 9.98
CA VAL A 105 19.03 -11.21 11.39
C VAL A 105 19.13 -9.87 12.09
N VAL A 106 18.22 -9.60 13.03
CA VAL A 106 18.19 -8.38 13.84
C VAL A 106 17.94 -8.74 15.29
N GLY A 107 18.77 -8.25 16.20
CA GLY A 107 18.61 -8.45 17.63
C GLY A 107 19.94 -8.42 18.37
N ASP A 108 19.93 -8.95 19.60
CA ASP A 108 21.11 -9.03 20.47
C ASP A 108 22.05 -10.17 20.03
N ILE A 109 22.78 -9.93 18.95
CA ILE A 109 23.77 -10.85 18.37
C ILE A 109 24.86 -10.05 17.67
N THR A 110 26.11 -10.47 17.81
CA THR A 110 27.21 -9.86 17.06
C THR A 110 27.17 -10.26 15.59
N THR A 111 27.59 -9.35 14.71
CA THR A 111 27.65 -9.59 13.25
C THR A 111 28.47 -10.85 12.91
N ALA A 112 29.64 -11.03 13.54
CA ALA A 112 30.48 -12.21 13.34
C ALA A 112 29.77 -13.53 13.72
N LYS A 113 28.99 -13.54 14.82
CA LYS A 113 28.24 -14.74 15.23
C LYS A 113 27.08 -15.01 14.27
N ALA A 114 26.37 -13.97 13.83
CA ALA A 114 25.31 -14.10 12.83
C ALA A 114 25.85 -14.66 11.51
N GLU A 115 26.97 -14.12 11.01
CA GLU A 115 27.63 -14.55 9.79
C GLU A 115 28.03 -16.04 9.83
N VAL A 116 28.65 -16.49 10.93
CA VAL A 116 29.00 -17.91 11.12
C VAL A 116 27.76 -18.81 11.03
N LEU A 117 26.66 -18.42 11.66
CA LEU A 117 25.40 -19.19 11.61
C LEU A 117 24.79 -19.18 10.21
N ILE A 118 24.79 -18.03 9.53
CA ILE A 118 24.28 -17.93 8.16
C ILE A 118 25.07 -18.85 7.23
N HIS A 119 26.41 -18.82 7.28
CA HIS A 119 27.24 -19.70 6.47
C HIS A 119 27.05 -21.19 6.79
N LYS A 120 26.93 -21.52 8.07
CA LYS A 120 26.71 -22.91 8.52
C LYS A 120 25.42 -23.50 7.95
N HIS A 121 24.32 -22.75 8.00
CA HIS A 121 22.98 -23.23 7.66
C HIS A 121 22.61 -23.03 6.19
N PHE A 122 23.04 -21.95 5.56
CA PHE A 122 22.61 -21.58 4.20
C PHE A 122 23.75 -21.55 3.18
N GLY A 123 25.02 -21.56 3.61
CA GLY A 123 26.17 -21.39 2.73
C GLY A 123 26.40 -22.52 1.71
N LYS A 124 25.73 -23.67 1.89
CA LYS A 124 25.81 -24.81 0.95
C LYS A 124 24.73 -24.77 -0.14
N LEU A 125 23.74 -23.88 -0.02
CA LEU A 125 22.64 -23.80 -0.98
C LEU A 125 23.15 -23.27 -2.33
N LYS A 126 22.67 -23.88 -3.42
CA LYS A 126 23.03 -23.49 -4.78
C LYS A 126 21.78 -23.24 -5.60
N THR A 127 21.76 -22.12 -6.31
CA THR A 127 20.77 -21.86 -7.35
C THR A 127 21.04 -22.79 -8.53
N ASN A 128 19.99 -23.45 -9.02
CA ASN A 128 20.04 -24.21 -10.26
C ASN A 128 20.27 -23.26 -11.46
N PRO A 129 21.30 -23.43 -12.30
CA PRO A 129 21.52 -22.58 -13.48
C PRO A 129 20.36 -22.61 -14.48
N ALA A 130 19.61 -23.72 -14.53
CA ALA A 130 18.40 -23.86 -15.35
C ALA A 130 17.12 -23.47 -14.59
N ALA A 131 17.23 -22.66 -13.54
CA ALA A 131 16.07 -22.23 -12.77
C ALA A 131 15.13 -21.37 -13.61
N ARG A 132 13.83 -21.51 -13.35
CA ARG A 132 12.79 -20.81 -14.08
C ARG A 132 12.93 -19.29 -13.94
N GLU A 133 12.84 -18.57 -15.05
CA GLU A 133 12.86 -17.10 -15.01
C GLU A 133 11.69 -16.53 -14.19
N ARG A 134 12.00 -15.60 -13.27
CA ARG A 134 10.99 -14.84 -12.54
C ARG A 134 10.48 -13.70 -13.40
N LYS A 135 9.19 -13.73 -13.76
CA LYS A 135 8.54 -12.67 -14.52
C LYS A 135 7.73 -11.76 -13.61
N TYR A 136 7.73 -10.47 -13.91
CA TYR A 136 6.91 -9.47 -13.23
C TYR A 136 5.69 -9.14 -14.10
N ALA A 137 4.53 -9.05 -13.47
CA ALA A 137 3.30 -8.68 -14.16
C ALA A 137 3.27 -7.17 -14.38
N GLU A 138 2.96 -6.74 -15.60
CA GLU A 138 2.69 -5.34 -15.88
C GLU A 138 1.36 -4.91 -15.25
N PHE A 139 1.29 -3.63 -14.90
CA PHE A 139 0.09 -2.98 -14.40
C PHE A 139 -0.22 -1.75 -15.28
N PRO A 140 -1.00 -1.93 -16.36
CA PRO A 140 -1.22 -0.86 -17.34
C PRO A 140 -2.14 0.23 -16.77
N PRO A 141 -2.05 1.47 -17.27
CA PRO A 141 -3.00 2.52 -16.92
C PRO A 141 -4.42 2.16 -17.37
N TYR A 142 -5.42 2.78 -16.73
CA TYR A 142 -6.82 2.59 -17.10
C TYR A 142 -7.07 3.14 -18.52
N LYS A 143 -7.92 2.46 -19.28
CA LYS A 143 -8.23 2.83 -20.67
C LYS A 143 -9.39 3.83 -20.78
N ALA A 144 -10.28 3.81 -19.80
CA ALA A 144 -11.44 4.70 -19.68
C ALA A 144 -11.68 4.96 -18.20
N ASP A 145 -12.42 6.04 -17.91
CA ASP A 145 -12.96 6.21 -16.56
C ASP A 145 -14.02 5.13 -16.34
N ASP A 146 -14.00 4.52 -15.17
CA ASP A 146 -14.89 3.42 -14.80
C ASP A 146 -15.44 3.64 -13.39
N VAL A 147 -16.70 3.29 -13.17
CA VAL A 147 -17.34 3.38 -11.87
C VAL A 147 -17.92 2.03 -11.52
N VAL A 148 -17.40 1.42 -10.46
CA VAL A 148 -17.96 0.20 -9.88
C VAL A 148 -18.70 0.55 -8.59
N VAL A 149 -19.98 0.19 -8.56
CA VAL A 149 -20.81 0.28 -7.35
C VAL A 149 -20.97 -1.13 -6.79
N ALA A 150 -20.51 -1.33 -5.56
CA ALA A 150 -20.60 -2.60 -4.86
C ALA A 150 -21.40 -2.42 -3.56
N SER A 151 -22.41 -3.27 -3.40
CA SER A 151 -23.19 -3.34 -2.17
C SER A 151 -23.22 -4.75 -1.59
N ASP A 152 -23.51 -4.81 -0.29
CA ASP A 152 -23.77 -6.03 0.46
C ASP A 152 -24.73 -5.75 1.62
N LYS A 153 -25.62 -6.69 1.93
CA LYS A 153 -26.58 -6.59 3.06
C LYS A 153 -25.95 -6.44 4.44
N GLU A 154 -24.70 -6.90 4.61
CA GLU A 154 -23.95 -6.81 5.86
C GLU A 154 -23.10 -5.53 5.93
N GLU A 155 -23.00 -4.78 4.83
CA GLU A 155 -22.33 -3.48 4.80
C GLU A 155 -23.23 -2.43 5.47
N ILE A 156 -22.65 -1.63 6.36
CA ILE A 156 -23.37 -0.63 7.15
C ILE A 156 -22.89 0.79 6.87
N SER A 157 -21.83 0.93 6.07
CA SER A 157 -21.20 2.19 5.77
C SER A 157 -21.04 2.40 4.27
N SER A 158 -21.13 3.65 3.83
CA SER A 158 -20.85 4.04 2.47
C SER A 158 -19.48 4.70 2.36
N SER A 159 -18.82 4.49 1.23
CA SER A 159 -17.53 5.09 0.90
C SER A 159 -17.35 5.24 -0.60
N VAL A 160 -16.47 6.17 -0.97
CA VAL A 160 -16.03 6.38 -2.34
C VAL A 160 -14.52 6.47 -2.38
N GLU A 161 -13.92 5.79 -3.34
CA GLU A 161 -12.50 5.85 -3.66
C GLU A 161 -12.31 6.23 -5.13
N ILE A 162 -11.48 7.23 -5.40
CA ILE A 162 -11.09 7.64 -6.75
C ILE A 162 -9.64 7.21 -6.96
N ASN A 163 -9.43 6.15 -7.74
CA ASN A 163 -8.12 5.60 -8.05
C ASN A 163 -7.63 6.14 -9.39
N PHE A 164 -6.48 6.82 -9.40
CA PHE A 164 -5.84 7.27 -10.63
C PHE A 164 -5.06 6.14 -11.28
N SER A 165 -4.75 6.27 -12.58
CA SER A 165 -3.93 5.26 -13.24
C SER A 165 -2.56 5.19 -12.58
N ALA A 166 -2.08 3.96 -12.38
CA ALA A 166 -0.77 3.74 -11.80
C ALA A 166 0.35 4.12 -12.78
N PHE A 167 1.48 4.50 -12.21
CA PHE A 167 2.72 4.79 -12.91
C PHE A 167 3.84 3.87 -12.40
N LYS A 168 4.85 3.62 -13.24
CA LYS A 168 6.01 2.82 -12.84
C LYS A 168 6.76 3.54 -11.73
N LYS A 169 7.00 2.84 -10.62
CA LYS A 169 7.83 3.33 -9.52
C LYS A 169 9.29 3.34 -9.97
N GLU A 170 9.95 4.48 -9.80
CA GLU A 170 11.41 4.61 -9.97
C GLU A 170 12.13 4.07 -8.74
N ASP A 171 13.33 3.53 -8.90
CA ASP A 171 14.19 3.15 -7.77
C ASP A 171 14.60 4.43 -7.01
N GLU A 172 14.38 4.47 -5.70
CA GLU A 172 14.58 5.67 -4.86
C GLU A 172 15.97 5.66 -4.20
N LEU A 173 17.05 5.71 -4.98
CA LEU A 173 18.41 5.41 -4.49
C LEU A 173 19.25 6.65 -4.15
N THR A 174 18.83 7.84 -4.60
CA THR A 174 19.60 9.07 -4.41
C THR A 174 18.85 10.08 -3.52
N LEU A 175 19.56 11.10 -3.02
CA LEU A 175 18.91 12.23 -2.33
C LEU A 175 17.93 12.98 -3.24
N GLY A 176 18.15 13.00 -4.55
CA GLY A 176 17.22 13.57 -5.51
C GLY A 176 15.92 12.76 -5.56
N ASP A 177 16.00 11.43 -5.55
CA ASP A 177 14.83 10.57 -5.55
C ASP A 177 14.09 10.63 -4.21
N TRP A 178 14.82 10.69 -3.10
CA TRP A 178 14.23 10.91 -1.79
C TRP A 178 13.49 12.25 -1.73
N ARG A 179 14.06 13.33 -2.29
CA ARG A 179 13.36 14.62 -2.44
C ARG A 179 12.06 14.47 -3.24
N LYS A 180 12.07 13.78 -4.38
CA LYS A 180 10.85 13.53 -5.18
C LYS A 180 9.79 12.77 -4.36
N MET A 181 10.20 11.75 -3.62
CA MET A 181 9.32 11.01 -2.71
C MET A 181 8.76 11.91 -1.61
N THR A 182 9.59 12.75 -0.98
CA THR A 182 9.16 13.73 0.01
C THR A 182 8.15 14.72 -0.58
N CYS A 183 8.34 15.19 -1.81
CA CYS A 183 7.36 16.03 -2.50
C CYS A 183 6.01 15.32 -2.71
N ARG A 184 6.01 14.04 -3.10
CA ARG A 184 4.78 13.23 -3.20
C ARG A 184 4.08 13.09 -1.85
N ASN A 185 4.84 12.84 -0.79
CA ASN A 185 4.30 12.70 0.57
C ASN A 185 3.72 14.03 1.08
N LEU A 186 4.42 15.15 0.84
CA LEU A 186 3.93 16.49 1.17
C LEU A 186 2.63 16.79 0.42
N LEU A 187 2.55 16.51 -0.88
CA LEU A 187 1.35 16.70 -1.69
C LEU A 187 0.14 15.95 -1.08
N ALA A 188 0.28 14.66 -0.79
CA ALA A 188 -0.80 13.88 -0.17
C ALA A 188 -1.14 14.39 1.25
N MET A 189 -0.13 14.78 2.04
CA MET A 189 -0.35 15.27 3.38
C MET A 189 -1.11 16.61 3.41
N MET A 190 -0.78 17.53 2.50
CA MET A 190 -1.47 18.81 2.38
C MET A 190 -2.91 18.62 1.90
N PHE A 191 -3.16 17.71 0.96
CA PHE A 191 -4.53 17.28 0.64
C PHE A 191 -5.26 16.74 1.87
N ASN A 192 -4.62 15.90 2.66
CA ASN A 192 -5.22 15.33 3.88
C ASN A 192 -5.57 16.39 4.92
N GLU A 193 -4.76 17.44 5.04
CA GLU A 193 -5.05 18.59 5.91
C GLU A 193 -6.31 19.32 5.45
N ARG A 194 -6.46 19.60 4.14
CA ARG A 194 -7.69 20.21 3.60
C ARG A 194 -8.92 19.32 3.80
N LEU A 195 -8.80 18.01 3.56
CA LEU A 195 -9.89 17.05 3.80
C LEU A 195 -10.26 16.96 5.28
N GLN A 196 -9.27 17.09 6.18
CA GLN A 196 -9.51 17.15 7.62
C GLN A 196 -10.29 18.42 8.01
N GLU A 197 -10.00 19.57 7.40
CA GLU A 197 -10.77 20.80 7.64
C GLU A 197 -12.23 20.68 7.15
N LEU A 198 -12.47 20.05 6.00
CA LEU A 198 -13.82 19.78 5.51
C LEU A 198 -14.64 18.94 6.51
N ARG A 199 -13.97 18.00 7.19
CA ARG A 199 -14.57 17.13 8.22
C ARG A 199 -14.91 17.89 9.51
N GLN A 200 -14.24 19.00 9.79
CA GLN A 200 -14.45 19.81 11.00
C GLN A 200 -15.55 20.88 10.84
N LYS A 201 -16.14 21.01 9.64
CA LYS A 201 -17.27 21.91 9.41
C LYS A 201 -18.52 21.41 10.14
N GLU A 202 -19.46 22.32 10.39
CA GLU A 202 -20.76 22.02 11.01
C GLU A 202 -21.53 20.92 10.26
N ASN A 203 -21.47 20.94 8.92
CA ASN A 203 -22.12 19.97 8.04
C ASN A 203 -21.09 19.24 7.18
N PRO A 204 -20.26 18.35 7.75
CA PRO A 204 -19.17 17.72 7.01
C PRO A 204 -19.71 16.88 5.85
N PRO A 205 -19.02 16.85 4.70
CA PRO A 205 -19.45 16.05 3.54
C PRO A 205 -19.17 14.55 3.69
N PHE A 206 -18.29 14.17 4.62
CA PHE A 206 -17.88 12.80 4.89
C PHE A 206 -17.41 12.68 6.36
N THR A 207 -17.39 11.46 6.89
CA THR A 207 -16.89 11.18 8.26
C THR A 207 -15.37 10.99 8.28
N TYR A 208 -14.79 10.60 7.15
CA TYR A 208 -13.36 10.46 6.97
C TYR A 208 -12.98 10.81 5.53
N GLY A 209 -11.84 11.47 5.35
CA GLY A 209 -11.29 11.79 4.03
C GLY A 209 -9.77 11.64 4.06
N SER A 210 -9.21 11.06 3.02
CA SER A 210 -7.78 10.89 2.84
C SER A 210 -7.37 10.83 1.37
N SER A 211 -6.08 11.00 1.14
CA SER A 211 -5.37 10.88 -0.11
C SER A 211 -4.04 10.21 0.16
N ASN A 212 -3.51 9.47 -0.81
CA ASN A 212 -2.21 8.85 -0.68
C ASN A 212 -1.56 8.55 -2.04
N PHE A 213 -0.23 8.44 -2.05
CA PHE A 213 0.50 7.71 -3.08
C PHE A 213 0.81 6.31 -2.54
N GLY A 214 0.25 5.28 -3.17
CA GLY A 214 0.33 3.91 -2.68
C GLY A 214 0.77 2.90 -3.75
N SER A 215 1.47 1.85 -3.31
CA SER A 215 1.84 0.72 -4.16
C SER A 215 0.60 -0.09 -4.54
N MET A 216 0.19 -0.05 -5.80
CA MET A 216 -0.91 -0.86 -6.34
C MET A 216 -0.46 -2.27 -6.69
N ALA A 217 0.68 -2.34 -7.36
CA ALA A 217 1.30 -3.58 -7.79
C ALA A 217 2.81 -3.47 -7.63
N ARG A 218 3.49 -4.61 -7.78
CA ARG A 218 4.94 -4.65 -7.67
C ARG A 218 5.58 -3.71 -8.72
N GLY A 219 6.20 -2.62 -8.27
CA GLY A 219 6.85 -1.64 -9.13
C GLY A 219 5.90 -0.58 -9.71
N TYR A 220 4.69 -0.44 -9.17
CA TYR A 220 3.72 0.56 -9.60
C TYR A 220 3.07 1.25 -8.40
N ASP A 221 3.10 2.57 -8.41
CA ASP A 221 2.38 3.40 -7.47
C ASP A 221 1.20 4.09 -8.18
N ALA A 222 0.18 4.49 -7.42
CA ALA A 222 -0.89 5.36 -7.90
C ALA A 222 -1.24 6.39 -6.83
N PHE A 223 -1.83 7.50 -7.28
CA PHE A 223 -2.53 8.42 -6.39
C PHE A 223 -3.97 7.93 -6.20
N SER A 224 -4.50 8.03 -4.99
CA SER A 224 -5.92 7.82 -4.73
C SER A 224 -6.48 8.84 -3.74
N LEU A 225 -7.78 9.09 -3.87
CA LEU A 225 -8.60 9.84 -2.91
C LEU A 225 -9.63 8.89 -2.33
N TYR A 226 -9.89 8.99 -1.03
CA TYR A 226 -10.88 8.18 -0.33
C TYR A 226 -11.72 9.05 0.58
N ALA A 227 -13.02 8.76 0.63
CA ALA A 227 -13.92 9.31 1.63
C ALA A 227 -14.86 8.23 2.16
N GLY A 228 -14.90 8.11 3.48
CA GLY A 228 -15.94 7.37 4.19
C GLY A 228 -17.10 8.31 4.49
N ALA A 229 -18.31 7.98 4.05
CA ALA A 229 -19.52 8.74 4.33
C ALA A 229 -20.31 8.16 5.52
N GLY A 230 -19.95 6.98 6.04
CA GLY A 230 -20.67 6.35 7.13
C GLY A 230 -22.09 6.04 6.71
N THR A 231 -23.09 6.52 7.45
CA THR A 231 -24.51 6.43 7.04
C THR A 231 -24.97 7.63 6.19
N GLY A 232 -24.06 8.54 5.85
CA GLY A 232 -24.32 9.74 5.06
C GLY A 232 -24.36 9.50 3.55
N ASP A 233 -24.54 10.60 2.81
CA ASP A 233 -24.64 10.59 1.36
C ASP A 233 -23.28 10.47 0.67
N VAL A 234 -23.05 9.33 0.02
CA VAL A 234 -21.81 9.05 -0.72
C VAL A 234 -21.65 9.96 -1.95
N LYS A 235 -22.74 10.47 -2.54
CA LYS A 235 -22.66 11.47 -3.63
C LYS A 235 -22.05 12.76 -3.11
N LYS A 236 -22.48 13.23 -1.93
CA LYS A 236 -21.91 14.41 -1.28
C LYS A 236 -20.43 14.23 -0.96
N ALA A 237 -20.03 13.03 -0.54
CA ALA A 237 -18.61 12.71 -0.32
C ALA A 237 -17.80 12.72 -1.62
N ALA A 238 -18.32 12.10 -2.69
CA ALA A 238 -17.68 12.07 -4.01
C ALA A 238 -17.53 13.48 -4.61
N GLN A 239 -18.57 14.30 -4.49
CA GLN A 239 -18.54 15.70 -4.88
C GLN A 239 -17.45 16.46 -4.12
N ALA A 240 -17.41 16.35 -2.78
CA ALA A 240 -16.44 17.07 -1.97
C ALA A 240 -14.98 16.69 -2.26
N LEU A 241 -14.70 15.40 -2.47
CA LEU A 241 -13.37 14.96 -2.90
C LEU A 241 -12.98 15.58 -4.25
N THR A 242 -13.91 15.57 -5.20
CA THR A 242 -13.67 16.05 -6.56
C THR A 242 -13.51 17.56 -6.61
N GLU A 243 -14.30 18.31 -5.85
CA GLU A 243 -14.18 19.76 -5.73
C GLU A 243 -12.86 20.18 -5.06
N GLU A 244 -12.41 19.46 -4.02
CA GLU A 244 -11.12 19.77 -3.38
C GLU A 244 -9.93 19.41 -4.27
N LEU A 245 -10.01 18.29 -4.99
CA LEU A 245 -9.07 17.96 -6.05
C LEU A 245 -9.00 19.09 -7.09
N LYS A 246 -10.14 19.51 -7.64
CA LYS A 246 -10.22 20.59 -8.62
C LYS A 246 -9.64 21.89 -8.06
N ARG A 247 -9.90 22.21 -6.79
CA ARG A 247 -9.37 23.41 -6.13
C ARG A 247 -7.85 23.37 -6.08
N ALA A 248 -7.28 22.24 -5.65
CA ALA A 248 -5.84 22.04 -5.66
C ALA A 248 -5.29 22.14 -7.09
N GLU A 249 -5.89 21.51 -8.09
CA GLU A 249 -5.44 21.60 -9.49
C GLU A 249 -5.47 23.04 -10.05
N LYS A 250 -6.50 23.82 -9.70
CA LYS A 250 -6.70 25.19 -10.21
C LYS A 250 -5.83 26.23 -9.52
N PHE A 251 -5.63 26.10 -8.20
CA PHE A 251 -4.99 27.15 -7.39
C PHE A 251 -3.70 26.70 -6.70
N GLY A 252 -3.38 25.41 -6.77
CA GLY A 252 -2.25 24.81 -6.07
C GLY A 252 -2.43 24.82 -4.56
N PHE A 253 -1.31 24.62 -3.89
CA PHE A 253 -1.18 24.81 -2.46
C PHE A 253 -0.37 26.06 -2.11
N THR A 254 -0.70 26.67 -0.98
CA THR A 254 -0.03 27.88 -0.50
C THR A 254 1.32 27.55 0.16
N ALA A 255 2.18 28.56 0.28
CA ALA A 255 3.44 28.43 1.00
C ALA A 255 3.23 28.10 2.49
N THR A 256 2.18 28.63 3.11
CA THR A 256 1.87 28.41 4.53
C THR A 256 1.39 26.98 4.81
N GLU A 257 0.60 26.39 3.92
CA GLU A 257 0.26 24.96 3.95
C GLU A 257 1.54 24.11 3.89
N LEU A 258 2.43 24.44 2.94
CA LEU A 258 3.67 23.69 2.74
C LEU A 258 4.59 23.77 3.97
N GLU A 259 4.77 24.96 4.56
CA GLU A 259 5.64 25.12 5.73
C GLU A 259 5.13 24.34 6.95
N ARG A 260 3.81 24.36 7.22
CA ARG A 260 3.19 23.53 8.27
C ARG A 260 3.44 22.04 8.02
N SER A 261 3.26 21.62 6.77
CA SER A 261 3.49 20.24 6.37
C SER A 261 4.97 19.82 6.51
N LYS A 262 5.93 20.65 6.11
CA LYS A 262 7.37 20.40 6.31
C LYS A 262 7.74 20.29 7.78
N LYS A 263 7.25 21.21 8.62
CA LYS A 263 7.47 21.17 10.08
C LYS A 263 6.99 19.85 10.68
N ARG A 264 5.83 19.36 10.25
CA ARG A 264 5.29 18.08 10.71
C ARG A 264 6.21 16.90 10.37
N ILE A 265 6.67 16.80 9.11
CA ILE A 265 7.62 15.75 8.70
C ILE A 265 8.92 15.86 9.50
N LEU A 266 9.47 17.06 9.66
CA LEU A 266 10.71 17.26 10.41
C LEU A 266 10.54 16.83 11.87
N ASN A 267 9.45 17.19 12.52
CA ASN A 267 9.14 16.80 13.90
C ASN A 267 8.98 15.28 14.04
N ASP A 268 8.36 14.62 13.06
CA ASP A 268 8.20 13.16 13.07
C ASP A 268 9.55 12.43 12.93
N ILE A 269 10.43 12.92 12.04
CA ILE A 269 11.79 12.40 11.88
C ILE A 269 12.64 12.69 13.13
N GLU A 270 12.56 13.90 13.68
CA GLU A 270 13.27 14.27 14.91
C GLU A 270 12.82 13.43 16.11
N ARG A 271 11.51 13.18 16.25
CA ARG A 271 10.98 12.28 17.28
C ARG A 271 11.54 10.87 17.13
N SER A 272 11.65 10.38 15.90
CA SER A 272 12.21 9.06 15.60
C SER A 272 13.71 9.01 15.91
N TYR A 273 14.46 10.05 15.53
CA TYR A 273 15.87 10.22 15.89
C TYR A 273 16.09 10.26 17.41
N ASN A 274 15.30 11.03 18.15
CA ASN A 274 15.41 11.14 19.60
C ASN A 274 15.05 9.84 20.35
N ASN A 275 14.26 8.97 19.73
CA ASN A 275 13.86 7.68 20.29
C ASN A 275 14.54 6.48 19.61
N ARG A 276 15.60 6.70 18.82
CA ARG A 276 16.23 5.64 18.01
C ARG A 276 16.71 4.43 18.81
N ASP A 277 17.19 4.66 20.03
CA ASP A 277 17.63 3.59 20.95
C ASP A 277 16.47 2.74 21.52
N LYS A 278 15.21 3.11 21.23
CA LYS A 278 14.00 2.39 21.64
C LYS A 278 13.30 1.71 20.46
N THR A 279 13.95 1.65 19.30
CA THR A 279 13.37 1.03 18.09
C THR A 279 13.35 -0.47 18.24
N GLU A 280 12.17 -1.08 18.12
CA GLU A 280 12.03 -2.53 18.17
C GLU A 280 12.69 -3.20 16.97
N SER A 281 13.24 -4.41 17.18
CA SER A 281 13.93 -5.17 16.13
C SER A 281 13.04 -5.45 14.91
N GLY A 282 11.72 -5.59 15.11
CA GLY A 282 10.75 -5.77 14.03
C GLY A 282 10.79 -4.65 12.99
N SER A 283 10.98 -3.40 13.41
CA SER A 283 11.07 -2.25 12.51
C SER A 283 12.25 -2.36 11.54
N PHE A 284 13.42 -2.76 12.03
CA PHE A 284 14.59 -2.99 11.19
C PHE A 284 14.42 -4.21 10.29
N VAL A 285 13.77 -5.28 10.78
CA VAL A 285 13.47 -6.46 9.93
C VAL A 285 12.57 -6.07 8.77
N ASP A 286 11.54 -5.24 9.02
CA ASP A 286 10.65 -4.76 7.97
C ASP A 286 11.39 -3.85 6.99
N GLU A 287 12.27 -2.98 7.47
CA GLU A 287 13.10 -2.11 6.63
C GLU A 287 14.04 -2.91 5.73
N TYR A 288 14.79 -3.88 6.28
CA TYR A 288 15.67 -4.76 5.49
C TYR A 288 14.88 -5.66 4.54
N THR A 289 13.66 -6.05 4.92
CA THR A 289 12.74 -6.77 4.04
C THR A 289 12.35 -5.89 2.85
N ARG A 290 12.03 -4.60 3.07
CA ARG A 290 11.73 -3.66 1.98
C ARG A 290 12.96 -3.31 1.16
N TYR A 291 14.16 -3.28 1.74
CA TYR A 291 15.41 -3.15 0.99
C TYR A 291 15.61 -4.33 0.04
N PHE A 292 15.57 -5.56 0.54
CA PHE A 292 15.72 -6.74 -0.32
C PHE A 292 14.59 -6.85 -1.34
N LEU A 293 13.34 -6.72 -0.88
CA LEU A 293 12.20 -6.91 -1.73
C LEU A 293 12.04 -5.76 -2.70
N ARG A 294 12.26 -4.49 -2.35
CA ARG A 294 11.85 -3.30 -3.12
C ARG A 294 12.97 -2.31 -3.43
N LYS A 295 14.23 -2.61 -3.03
CA LYS A 295 15.38 -1.70 -3.12
C LYS A 295 15.16 -0.35 -2.40
N GLU A 296 14.30 -0.33 -1.40
CA GLU A 296 14.11 0.83 -0.53
C GLU A 296 15.36 1.02 0.33
N PRO A 297 16.11 2.13 0.23
CA PRO A 297 17.33 2.31 1.01
C PRO A 297 17.07 2.31 2.52
N SER A 298 18.07 1.88 3.27
CA SER A 298 18.08 1.86 4.73
C SER A 298 19.34 2.57 5.27
N PRO A 299 19.43 3.90 5.13
CA PRO A 299 20.63 4.65 5.52
C PRO A 299 20.72 4.93 7.04
N GLY A 300 19.64 4.68 7.78
CA GLY A 300 19.54 4.94 9.22
C GLY A 300 19.02 6.33 9.56
N ILE A 301 18.34 6.43 10.71
CA ILE A 301 17.59 7.62 11.11
C ILE A 301 18.48 8.85 11.36
N GLU A 302 19.74 8.65 11.78
CA GLU A 302 20.71 9.74 11.90
C GLU A 302 20.96 10.42 10.56
N TYR A 303 21.21 9.62 9.52
CA TYR A 303 21.41 10.13 8.16
C TYR A 303 20.14 10.81 7.65
N GLU A 304 18.99 10.16 7.80
CA GLU A 304 17.70 10.71 7.37
C GLU A 304 17.41 12.05 8.04
N PHE A 305 17.63 12.17 9.35
CA PHE A 305 17.41 13.41 10.08
C PHE A 305 18.35 14.54 9.62
N GLU A 306 19.64 14.24 9.43
CA GLU A 306 20.59 15.21 8.90
C GLU A 306 20.21 15.71 7.51
N LYS A 307 19.78 14.80 6.63
CA LYS A 307 19.38 15.17 5.26
C LYS A 307 18.01 15.86 5.24
N ALA A 308 17.08 15.49 6.11
CA ALA A 308 15.76 16.13 6.23
C ALA A 308 15.90 17.62 6.54
N LYS A 309 16.80 17.98 7.47
CA LYS A 309 17.11 19.38 7.83
C LYS A 309 17.61 20.22 6.66
N ILE A 310 18.18 19.60 5.62
CA ILE A 310 18.69 20.29 4.42
C ILE A 310 17.63 20.29 3.31
N ILE A 311 16.98 19.15 3.09
CA ILE A 311 16.07 18.95 1.97
C ILE A 311 14.72 19.63 2.21
N LEU A 312 14.11 19.45 3.39
CA LEU A 312 12.77 19.99 3.66
C LEU A 312 12.70 21.52 3.48
N PRO A 313 13.62 22.33 4.03
CA PRO A 313 13.55 23.79 3.85
C PRO A 313 13.70 24.24 2.40
N SER A 314 14.38 23.45 1.56
CA SER A 314 14.64 23.81 0.17
C SER A 314 13.51 23.44 -0.80
N ILE A 315 12.51 22.64 -0.39
CA ILE A 315 11.34 22.30 -1.22
C ILE A 315 10.44 23.53 -1.38
N LYS A 316 9.97 23.82 -2.58
CA LYS A 316 9.06 24.96 -2.82
C LYS A 316 7.66 24.53 -3.27
N ALA A 317 6.68 25.42 -3.11
CA ALA A 317 5.29 25.14 -3.49
C ALA A 317 5.15 24.87 -5.00
N GLU A 318 5.99 25.51 -5.83
CA GLU A 318 6.02 25.28 -7.27
C GLU A 318 6.40 23.83 -7.60
N GLU A 319 7.29 23.20 -6.82
CA GLU A 319 7.62 21.79 -7.00
C GLU A 319 6.39 20.92 -6.67
N ILE A 320 5.71 21.17 -5.55
CA ILE A 320 4.51 20.41 -5.17
C ILE A 320 3.42 20.51 -6.25
N ASN A 321 3.20 21.71 -6.77
CA ASN A 321 2.22 21.96 -7.84
C ASN A 321 2.62 21.26 -9.16
N ALA A 322 3.92 21.17 -9.47
CA ALA A 322 4.39 20.41 -10.63
C ALA A 322 4.16 18.89 -10.49
N PHE A 323 4.29 18.33 -9.29
CA PHE A 323 3.98 16.92 -9.02
C PHE A 323 2.49 16.61 -9.18
N MET A 324 1.62 17.52 -8.75
CA MET A 324 0.18 17.41 -8.97
C MET A 324 -0.15 17.36 -10.47
N GLU A 325 0.49 18.21 -11.29
CA GLU A 325 0.32 18.16 -12.75
C GLU A 325 0.78 16.81 -13.32
N GLN A 326 1.95 16.32 -12.89
CA GLN A 326 2.53 15.08 -13.42
C GLN A 326 1.71 13.83 -13.09
N TYR A 327 1.31 13.67 -11.83
CA TYR A 327 0.76 12.39 -11.34
C TYR A 327 -0.76 12.35 -11.22
N ILE A 328 -1.40 13.51 -11.10
CA ILE A 328 -2.85 13.59 -10.85
C ILE A 328 -3.54 14.03 -12.14
N LYS A 329 -3.26 15.25 -12.62
CA LYS A 329 -3.87 15.79 -13.84
C LYS A 329 -3.39 15.10 -15.12
N GLY A 330 -2.09 14.80 -15.20
CA GLY A 330 -1.48 13.98 -16.25
C GLY A 330 -1.66 12.47 -16.05
N GLY A 331 -2.24 12.05 -14.92
CA GLY A 331 -2.35 10.66 -14.46
C GLY A 331 -3.34 9.79 -15.24
N GLY A 332 -3.92 10.29 -16.32
CA GLY A 332 -4.77 9.50 -17.21
C GLY A 332 -6.18 9.26 -16.67
N LYS A 333 -6.71 8.05 -16.91
CA LYS A 333 -8.09 7.66 -16.56
C LYS A 333 -8.17 7.13 -15.12
N ARG A 334 -9.38 7.00 -14.59
CA ARG A 334 -9.66 6.70 -13.18
C ARG A 334 -10.58 5.49 -13.01
N CYS A 335 -10.38 4.75 -11.92
CA CYS A 335 -11.35 3.77 -11.43
C CYS A 335 -11.97 4.30 -10.14
N ILE A 336 -13.27 4.57 -10.18
CA ILE A 336 -14.05 5.03 -9.03
C ILE A 336 -14.75 3.81 -8.44
N VAL A 337 -14.52 3.59 -7.15
CA VAL A 337 -15.13 2.51 -6.38
C VAL A 337 -16.08 3.12 -5.38
N VAL A 338 -17.34 2.69 -5.41
CA VAL A 338 -18.34 3.08 -4.43
C VAL A 338 -18.79 1.83 -3.70
N THR A 339 -18.61 1.81 -2.39
CA THR A 339 -19.12 0.75 -1.51
C THR A 339 -20.25 1.32 -0.67
N LEU A 340 -21.35 0.59 -0.53
CA LEU A 340 -22.50 1.04 0.26
C LEU A 340 -23.35 -0.15 0.73
N PRO A 341 -24.21 0.03 1.75
CA PRO A 341 -25.23 -0.95 2.11
C PRO A 341 -26.14 -1.28 0.93
N GLU A 342 -26.79 -2.45 0.97
CA GLU A 342 -27.92 -2.69 0.08
C GLU A 342 -29.04 -1.66 0.32
N PRO A 343 -29.72 -1.22 -0.75
CA PRO A 343 -30.83 -0.27 -0.63
C PRO A 343 -31.97 -0.88 0.18
N LYS A 344 -32.77 -0.03 0.82
CA LYS A 344 -33.98 -0.49 1.50
C LYS A 344 -35.00 -1.01 0.48
N GLU A 345 -35.96 -1.80 0.93
CA GLU A 345 -37.04 -2.29 0.08
C GLU A 345 -37.77 -1.12 -0.60
N GLY A 346 -37.84 -1.16 -1.94
CA GLY A 346 -38.44 -0.11 -2.76
C GLY A 346 -37.49 0.99 -3.24
N GLU A 347 -36.22 1.01 -2.77
CA GLU A 347 -35.19 1.92 -3.27
C GLU A 347 -34.31 1.24 -4.32
N ASN A 348 -33.84 2.02 -5.30
CA ASN A 348 -32.88 1.53 -6.29
C ASN A 348 -31.45 1.64 -5.76
N LEU A 349 -30.61 0.66 -6.09
CA LEU A 349 -29.17 0.79 -5.86
C LEU A 349 -28.63 1.93 -6.72
N LEU A 350 -27.76 2.73 -6.10
CA LEU A 350 -27.03 3.79 -6.79
C LEU A 350 -26.30 3.26 -8.03
N THR A 351 -26.49 3.92 -9.17
CA THR A 351 -25.83 3.52 -10.41
C THR A 351 -24.45 4.17 -10.56
N GLY A 352 -23.56 3.52 -11.31
CA GLY A 352 -22.27 4.11 -11.66
C GLY A 352 -22.41 5.41 -12.46
N GLN A 353 -23.45 5.54 -13.28
CA GLN A 353 -23.72 6.75 -14.04
C GLN A 353 -24.06 7.93 -13.12
N GLU A 354 -24.91 7.73 -12.11
CA GLU A 354 -25.23 8.81 -11.16
C GLU A 354 -24.01 9.32 -10.41
N ILE A 355 -23.06 8.44 -10.06
CA ILE A 355 -21.78 8.85 -9.45
C ILE A 355 -20.91 9.59 -10.46
N MET A 356 -20.83 9.10 -11.70
CA MET A 356 -20.09 9.76 -12.76
C MET A 356 -20.62 11.17 -13.05
N ASP A 357 -21.95 11.36 -13.03
CA ASP A 357 -22.60 12.65 -13.23
C ASP A 357 -22.23 13.62 -12.11
N VAL A 358 -22.21 13.15 -10.85
CA VAL A 358 -21.77 13.94 -9.68
C VAL A 358 -20.31 14.38 -9.82
N ILE A 359 -19.42 13.46 -10.19
CA ILE A 359 -18.00 13.76 -10.40
C ILE A 359 -17.82 14.76 -11.55
N THR A 360 -18.48 14.53 -12.67
CA THR A 360 -18.42 15.43 -13.85
C THR A 360 -18.91 16.83 -13.52
N ALA A 361 -20.01 16.94 -12.75
CA ALA A 361 -20.53 18.24 -12.30
C ALA A 361 -19.54 18.94 -11.36
N ALA A 362 -18.94 18.21 -10.41
CA ALA A 362 -17.94 18.73 -9.48
C ALA A 362 -16.66 19.20 -10.21
N GLU A 363 -16.22 18.47 -11.24
CA GLU A 363 -15.13 18.88 -12.13
C GLU A 363 -15.42 20.17 -12.90
N GLN A 364 -16.69 20.55 -13.05
CA GLN A 364 -17.13 21.78 -13.71
C GLN A 364 -17.47 22.90 -12.73
N ALA A 365 -17.65 22.60 -11.44
CA ALA A 365 -18.02 23.57 -10.41
C ALA A 365 -17.03 24.74 -10.28
N ASP A 366 -17.54 25.97 -10.11
CA ASP A 366 -16.67 27.12 -9.88
C ASP A 366 -16.16 27.14 -8.43
N VAL A 367 -15.02 26.48 -8.23
CA VAL A 367 -14.33 26.45 -6.95
C VAL A 367 -13.54 27.74 -6.74
N LYS A 368 -13.62 28.26 -5.50
CA LYS A 368 -12.80 29.40 -5.03
C LYS A 368 -11.44 28.93 -4.52
N PRO A 369 -10.43 29.81 -4.49
CA PRO A 369 -9.14 29.52 -3.86
C PRO A 369 -9.32 29.04 -2.42
N TYR A 370 -8.40 28.19 -1.97
CA TYR A 370 -8.32 27.82 -0.57
C TYR A 370 -7.92 29.04 0.27
N GLU A 371 -8.64 29.29 1.36
CA GLU A 371 -8.34 30.35 2.31
C GLU A 371 -7.68 29.72 3.53
N ASP A 372 -6.37 29.94 3.68
CA ASP A 372 -5.63 29.43 4.83
C ASP A 372 -6.01 30.21 6.08
N LYS A 373 -6.94 29.65 6.83
CA LYS A 373 -7.26 30.12 8.18
C LYS A 373 -6.16 29.60 9.08
N ALA A 374 -5.02 30.27 9.09
CA ALA A 374 -3.93 29.96 10.02
C ALA A 374 -4.53 29.73 11.41
N GLN A 375 -4.54 28.47 11.87
CA GLN A 375 -4.82 28.19 13.26
C GLN A 375 -3.71 28.91 14.01
N ALA A 376 -4.08 29.97 14.74
CA ALA A 376 -3.18 30.62 15.67
C ALA A 376 -2.56 29.50 16.51
N GLU A 377 -1.24 29.35 16.41
CA GLU A 377 -0.48 28.40 17.23
C GLU A 377 -0.91 28.62 18.69
N ALA A 378 -1.53 27.60 19.29
CA ALA A 378 -1.90 27.56 20.69
C ALA A 378 -0.81 26.85 21.49
#